data_AF-A0A120G909-F1
#
_entry.id   AF-A0A120G909-F1
#
_cell.length_a   1.000
_cell.length_b   1.000
_cell.length_c   1.000
_cell.angle_alpha   90.00
_cell.angle_beta   90.00
_cell.angle_gamma   90.00
#
_symmetry.space_group_name_H-M   'P 1'
#
loop_
_entity.id
_entity.type
_entity.pdbx_description
1 polymer ?
#
loop_
_entity_poly.entity_id
_entity_poly.type
_entity_poly.pdbx_seq_one_letter_code
_entity_poly.pdbx_strand_id
1 'polypeptide(L)' 'MRLASQWLTLERLPIEEVAQRLGYTSQAAFSRAFKRITGKTPGLSRKVRQPIVT' A
#
# COMPACT_ATOMS: atom_id res chain seq x y z
N MET A 1 2.91 -9.29 -4.78
CA MET A 1 2.62 -7.87 -5.07
C MET A 1 1.26 -7.62 -5.74
N ARG A 2 0.71 -8.55 -6.52
CA ARG A 2 -0.67 -8.44 -7.04
C ARG A 2 -1.72 -8.29 -5.93
N LEU A 3 -1.65 -9.12 -4.87
CA LEU A 3 -2.53 -9.01 -3.69
C LEU A 3 -2.42 -7.63 -3.01
N ALA A 4 -1.19 -7.15 -2.80
CA ALA A 4 -0.96 -5.80 -2.25
C ALA A 4 -1.65 -4.72 -3.10
N SER A 5 -1.52 -4.79 -4.43
CA SER A 5 -2.21 -3.84 -5.31
C SER A 5 -3.72 -3.93 -5.20
N GLN A 6 -4.28 -5.14 -5.12
CA GLN A 6 -5.73 -5.35 -4.95
C GLN A 6 -6.23 -4.76 -3.63
N TRP A 7 -5.54 -5.05 -2.53
CA TRP A 7 -5.85 -4.54 -1.19
C TRP A 7 -5.74 -3.01 -1.10
N LEU A 8 -4.74 -2.41 -1.75
CA LEU A 8 -4.55 -0.96 -1.75
C LEU A 8 -5.56 -0.21 -2.64
N THR A 9 -6.07 -0.85 -3.69
CA THR A 9 -6.92 -0.19 -4.70
C THR A 9 -8.41 -0.48 -4.50
N LEU A 10 -8.78 -1.75 -4.32
CA LEU A 10 -10.17 -2.19 -4.21
C LEU A 10 -10.65 -2.06 -2.76
N GLU A 11 -9.92 -2.69 -1.84
CA GLU A 11 -10.27 -2.73 -0.42
C GLU A 11 -9.82 -1.48 0.34
N ARG A 12 -8.90 -0.71 -0.27
CA ARG A 12 -8.34 0.54 0.26
C ARG A 12 -7.74 0.38 1.66
N LEU A 13 -7.16 -0.79 1.94
CA LEU A 13 -6.53 -1.06 3.22
C LEU A 13 -5.39 -0.07 3.50
N PRO A 14 -5.13 0.28 4.78
CA PRO A 14 -3.96 1.03 5.16
C PRO A 14 -2.67 0.35 4.68
N ILE A 15 -1.68 1.14 4.29
CA ILE A 15 -0.41 0.61 3.77
C ILE A 15 0.30 -0.23 4.85
N GLU A 16 0.24 0.20 6.11
CA GLU A 16 0.76 -0.54 7.27
C GLU A 16 0.11 -1.93 7.41
N GLU A 17 -1.23 -1.99 7.36
CA GLU A 17 -1.99 -3.24 7.43
C GLU A 17 -1.60 -4.21 6.29
N VAL A 18 -1.46 -3.69 5.06
CA VAL A 18 -1.01 -4.48 3.92
C VAL A 18 0.42 -4.99 4.11
N ALA A 19 1.31 -4.19 4.69
CA ALA A 19 2.69 -4.59 4.99
C ALA A 19 2.72 -5.74 6.00
N GLN A 20 1.97 -5.61 7.10
CA GLN A 20 1.91 -6.62 8.16
C GLN A 20 1.32 -7.94 7.65
N ARG A 21 0.22 -7.90 6.89
CA ARG A 21 -0.40 -9.10 6.30
C ARG A 21 0.52 -9.87 5.34
N LEU A 22 1.47 -9.18 4.72
CA LEU A 22 2.45 -9.78 3.82
C LEU A 22 3.75 -10.18 4.53
N GLY A 23 3.82 -10.05 5.85
CA GLY A 23 4.96 -10.45 6.67
C GLY A 23 6.12 -9.45 6.67
N TYR A 24 5.89 -8.19 6.27
CA TYR A 24 6.91 -7.15 6.38
C TYR A 24 6.93 -6.58 7.80
N THR A 25 8.13 -6.44 8.35
CA THR A 25 8.38 -5.86 9.68
C THR A 25 8.26 -4.34 9.71
N SER A 26 8.14 -3.68 8.55
CA SER A 26 7.91 -2.23 8.46
C SER A 26 7.26 -1.82 7.14
N GLN A 27 6.45 -0.76 7.18
CA GLN A 27 5.90 -0.11 5.99
C GLN A 27 6.98 0.34 5.00
N ALA A 28 8.16 0.76 5.48
CA ALA A 28 9.27 1.20 4.63
C ALA A 28 9.85 0.03 3.81
N ALA A 29 10.06 -1.13 4.43
CA ALA A 29 10.52 -2.33 3.74
C ALA A 29 9.53 -2.78 2.66
N PHE A 30 8.24 -2.81 3.00
CA PHE A 30 7.17 -3.08 2.04
C PHE A 30 7.17 -2.07 0.90
N SER A 31 7.23 -0.76 1.19
CA SER A 31 7.16 0.29 0.17
C SER A 31 8.30 0.22 -0.84
N ARG A 32 9.52 -0.11 -0.38
CA ARG A 32 10.69 -0.34 -1.25
C ARG A 32 10.49 -1.56 -2.15
N ALA A 33 10.04 -2.68 -1.58
CA ALA A 33 9.79 -3.91 -2.33
C ALA A 33 8.66 -3.73 -3.36
N PHE A 34 7.57 -3.08 -2.95
CA PHE A 34 6.43 -2.78 -3.80
C PHE A 34 6.83 -1.86 -4.96
N LYS A 35 7.56 -0.77 -4.69
CA LYS A 35 8.08 0.12 -5.76
C LYS A 35 9.00 -0.61 -6.73
N ARG A 36 9.91 -1.45 -6.22
CA ARG A 36 10.83 -2.23 -7.05
C ARG A 36 10.09 -3.16 -8.02
N ILE A 37 8.98 -3.75 -7.59
CA ILE A 37 8.22 -4.74 -8.38
C ILE A 37 7.17 -4.09 -9.27
N THR A 38 6.53 -3.00 -8.81
CA THR A 38 5.37 -2.39 -9.51
C THR A 38 5.70 -1.07 -10.20
N GLY A 39 6.89 -0.52 -9.99
CA GLY A 39 7.33 0.77 -10.52
C GLY A 39 6.75 2.00 -9.80
N LYS A 40 5.78 1.85 -8.88
CA LYS A 40 5.11 2.94 -8.17
C LYS A 40 5.11 2.69 -6.66
N THR A 41 5.09 3.74 -5.85
CA THR A 41 4.95 3.58 -4.39
C THR A 41 3.52 3.16 -4.03
N PRO A 42 3.30 2.42 -2.94
CA PRO A 42 1.95 1.98 -2.54
C PRO A 42 1.01 3.15 -2.27
N GLY A 43 1.54 4.29 -1.79
CA GLY A 43 0.77 5.53 -1.61
C GLY A 43 0.23 6.11 -2.92
N LEU A 44 0.97 6.01 -4.02
CA LEU A 44 0.49 6.43 -5.35
C LEU A 44 -0.55 5.47 -5.93
N SER A 45 -0.46 4.18 -5.57
CA SER A 45 -1.47 3.18 -5.97
C SER A 45 -2.76 3.30 -5.15
N ARG A 46 -2.69 3.86 -3.94
CA ARG A 46 -3.88 4.11 -3.11
C ARG A 46 -4.64 5.31 -3.67
N LYS A 47 -5.87 5.12 -4.12
CA LYS A 47 -6.81 6.24 -4.36
C LYS A 47 -7.16 6.87 -3.01
N VAL A 48 -6.43 7.93 -2.66
CA VAL A 48 -6.64 8.69 -1.43
C VAL A 48 -8.09 9.18 -1.38
N ARG A 49 -8.86 8.74 -0.38
CA ARG A 49 -9.92 9.61 0.15
C ARG A 49 -9.16 10.81 0.70
N GLN A 50 -9.24 11.95 0.03
CA GLN A 50 -8.89 13.21 0.68
C GLN A 50 -9.72 13.22 1.97
N PRO A 51 -9.10 13.35 3.16
CA PRO A 51 -9.89 13.62 4.34
C PRO A 51 -10.67 14.88 4.01
N ILE A 52 -12.00 14.76 4.06
CA ILE A 52 -12.90 15.91 4.12
C ILE A 52 -12.49 16.60 5.42
N VAL A 53 -11.64 17.62 5.31
CA VAL A 53 -11.35 18.53 6.39
C VAL A 53 -12.65 19.28 6.65
N THR A 54 -13.29 18.99 7.79
CA THR A 54 -14.37 19.80 8.36
C THR A 54 -13.77 20.97 9.10
#